data_AF-A0A7S2QJN2-F1
#
_entry.id   AF-A0A7S2QJN2-F1
#
_cell.length_a   1.000
_cell.length_b   1.000
_cell.length_c   1.000
_cell.angle_alpha   90.00
_cell.angle_beta   90.00
_cell.angle_gamma   90.00
#
_symmetry.space_group_name_H-M   'P 1'
#
loop_
_entity.id
_entity.type
_entity.pdbx_description
1 polymer ?
#
loop_
_entity_poly.entity_id
_entity_poly.type
_entity_poly.pdbx_seq_one_letter_code
_entity_poly.pdbx_strand_id
1 'polypeptide(L)'
;SPSMARVGGSGGGRSPRPEPRIIGSDLSSPDNVFKCCDTNDVGLLDVHEAKFAFNAFGLFPDLEYLQDWMGDGDGLSLAGFKELLRKKMASAPTSMRRPRAIPFARRGVSLRQLNSLQETFVNSGWISAKCQVFNAEHQAEIKEGKVWALGDNLYALDRFV
;
A
#
# COMPACT_ATOMS: atom_id res chain seq x y z
N SER A 1 -53.90 1.23 48.01
CA SER A 1 -52.46 1.25 47.70
C SER A 1 -52.10 0.12 46.74
N PRO A 2 -51.87 0.41 45.44
CA PRO A 2 -51.23 -0.52 44.53
C PRO A 2 -49.75 -0.16 44.32
N SER A 3 -48.95 -1.22 44.24
CA SER A 3 -47.49 -1.23 44.23
C SER A 3 -46.90 -0.89 42.86
N MET A 4 -45.74 -0.24 42.92
CA MET A 4 -44.86 0.28 41.86
C MET A 4 -44.77 -0.51 40.55
N ALA A 5 -44.93 0.25 39.47
CA ALA A 5 -44.43 -0.07 38.14
C ALA A 5 -42.89 -0.05 38.11
N ARG A 6 -42.28 -1.07 37.51
CA ARG A 6 -40.92 -0.99 36.95
C ARG A 6 -40.98 -1.27 35.46
N VAL A 7 -40.76 -0.20 34.68
CA VAL A 7 -40.53 -0.22 33.25
C VAL A 7 -39.14 -0.81 33.01
N GLY A 8 -39.09 -2.03 32.46
CA GLY A 8 -37.88 -2.63 31.93
C GLY A 8 -37.60 -2.08 30.54
N GLY A 9 -36.75 -1.07 30.45
CA GLY A 9 -36.06 -0.73 29.20
C GLY A 9 -34.92 -1.71 28.97
N SER A 10 -34.90 -2.39 27.83
CA SER A 10 -33.73 -3.16 27.40
C SER A 10 -33.59 -3.13 25.89
N GLY A 11 -32.56 -2.41 25.46
CA GLY A 11 -31.68 -2.82 24.38
C GLY A 11 -32.29 -2.83 22.98
N GLY A 12 -32.38 -1.65 22.36
CA GLY A 12 -32.28 -1.56 20.92
C GLY A 12 -30.93 -2.14 20.48
N GLY A 13 -30.91 -3.42 20.14
CA GLY A 13 -29.78 -4.08 19.49
C GLY A 13 -29.54 -3.41 18.15
N ARG A 14 -28.63 -2.43 18.11
CA ARG A 14 -28.04 -2.00 16.86
C ARG A 14 -27.31 -3.21 16.30
N SER A 15 -27.88 -3.84 15.27
CA SER A 15 -27.14 -4.73 14.40
C SER A 15 -25.81 -4.06 14.06
N PRO A 16 -24.66 -4.75 14.22
CA PRO A 16 -23.39 -4.16 13.85
C PRO A 16 -23.51 -3.73 12.39
N ARG A 17 -23.27 -2.43 12.14
CA ARG A 17 -23.17 -1.94 10.76
C ARG A 17 -22.10 -2.80 10.08
N PRO A 18 -22.35 -3.32 8.88
CA PRO A 18 -21.29 -3.99 8.14
C PRO A 18 -20.13 -3.02 8.04
N GLU A 19 -18.99 -3.41 8.60
CA GLU A 19 -17.77 -2.64 8.43
C GLU A 19 -17.56 -2.44 6.93
N PRO A 20 -17.22 -1.21 6.49
CA PRO A 20 -16.94 -0.97 5.08
C PRO A 20 -15.78 -1.88 4.69
N ARG A 21 -16.08 -2.91 3.88
CA ARG A 21 -15.06 -3.69 3.20
C ARG A 21 -14.32 -2.72 2.31
N ILE A 22 -13.15 -2.28 2.76
CA ILE A 22 -12.15 -1.69 1.88
C ILE A 22 -12.02 -2.70 0.74
N ILE A 23 -12.24 -2.26 -0.49
CA ILE A 23 -11.93 -3.02 -1.70
C ILE A 23 -10.39 -3.08 -1.78
N GLY A 24 -9.79 -3.73 -0.79
CA GLY A 24 -8.38 -4.00 -0.70
C GLY A 24 -8.16 -5.20 -1.57
N SER A 25 -7.36 -5.01 -2.62
CA SER A 25 -6.90 -6.09 -3.48
C SER A 25 -6.53 -7.28 -2.61
N ASP A 26 -7.14 -8.44 -2.87
CA ASP A 26 -6.89 -9.64 -2.09
C ASP A 26 -5.41 -9.98 -2.15
N LEU A 27 -4.68 -9.69 -1.07
CA LEU A 27 -3.25 -9.93 -0.99
C LEU A 27 -2.93 -11.43 -0.90
N SER A 28 -3.92 -12.31 -0.76
CA SER A 28 -3.71 -13.75 -0.95
C SER A 28 -3.54 -14.14 -2.42
N SER A 29 -3.91 -13.27 -3.36
CA SER A 29 -3.71 -13.47 -4.79
C SER A 29 -2.28 -13.07 -5.22
N PRO A 30 -1.52 -13.99 -5.83
CA PRO A 30 -0.22 -13.66 -6.43
C PRO A 30 -0.30 -12.58 -7.50
N ASP A 31 -1.39 -12.51 -8.27
CA ASP A 31 -1.61 -11.50 -9.30
C ASP A 31 -1.67 -10.09 -8.71
N ASN A 32 -2.45 -9.93 -7.63
CA ASN A 32 -2.58 -8.65 -6.95
C ASN A 32 -1.26 -8.22 -6.30
N VAL A 33 -0.55 -9.16 -5.65
CA VAL A 33 0.75 -8.88 -5.04
C VAL A 33 1.78 -8.50 -6.09
N PHE A 34 1.84 -9.21 -7.22
CA PHE A 34 2.74 -8.90 -8.32
C PHE A 34 2.49 -7.49 -8.84
N LYS A 35 1.24 -7.15 -9.16
CA LYS A 35 0.85 -5.81 -9.62
C LYS A 35 1.17 -4.72 -8.60
N CYS A 36 1.06 -5.04 -7.31
CA CYS A 36 1.49 -4.12 -6.26
C CYS A 36 3.01 -3.94 -6.23
N CYS A 37 3.80 -4.97 -6.53
CA CYS A 37 5.26 -4.89 -6.46
C CYS A 37 5.94 -4.39 -7.72
N ASP A 38 5.32 -4.53 -8.89
CA ASP A 38 5.80 -4.03 -10.19
C ASP A 38 5.60 -2.51 -10.26
N THR A 39 6.54 -1.77 -9.68
CA THR A 39 6.34 -0.33 -9.41
C THR A 39 6.55 0.55 -10.64
N ASN A 40 7.24 0.04 -11.65
CA ASN A 40 7.49 0.69 -12.93
C ASN A 40 6.55 0.18 -14.05
N ASP A 41 5.66 -0.78 -13.76
CA ASP A 41 4.64 -1.35 -14.66
C ASP A 41 5.27 -1.94 -15.95
N VAL A 42 6.46 -2.54 -15.83
CA VAL A 42 7.17 -3.14 -16.97
C VAL A 42 6.83 -4.62 -17.16
N GLY A 43 6.07 -5.22 -16.23
CA GLY A 43 5.68 -6.63 -16.26
C GLY A 43 6.73 -7.60 -15.73
N LEU A 44 7.80 -7.09 -15.11
CA LEU A 44 8.91 -7.87 -14.55
C LEU A 44 9.27 -7.30 -13.18
N LEU A 45 9.39 -8.17 -12.17
CA LEU A 45 9.91 -7.77 -10.86
C LEU A 45 11.43 -7.85 -10.86
N ASP A 46 12.09 -6.77 -10.46
CA ASP A 46 13.50 -6.85 -10.11
C ASP A 46 13.71 -7.62 -8.78
N VAL A 47 14.97 -7.84 -8.38
CA VAL A 47 15.30 -8.59 -7.14
C VAL A 47 14.73 -7.92 -5.87
N HIS A 48 14.61 -6.59 -5.84
CA HIS A 48 14.07 -5.85 -4.71
C HIS A 48 12.54 -5.98 -4.66
N GLU A 49 11.87 -5.81 -5.80
CA GLU A 49 10.42 -5.96 -5.94
C GLU A 49 9.97 -7.40 -5.66
N ALA A 50 10.71 -8.38 -6.19
CA ALA A 50 10.49 -9.80 -5.94
C ALA A 50 10.61 -10.12 -4.44
N LYS A 51 11.59 -9.53 -3.74
CA LYS A 51 11.75 -9.70 -2.29
C LYS A 51 10.50 -9.26 -1.55
N PHE A 52 9.91 -8.11 -1.91
CA PHE A 52 8.66 -7.65 -1.30
C PHE A 52 7.49 -8.55 -1.65
N ALA A 53 7.42 -9.04 -2.89
CA ALA A 53 6.39 -9.97 -3.32
C ALA A 53 6.42 -11.28 -2.51
N PHE A 54 7.61 -11.88 -2.29
CA PHE A 54 7.76 -13.08 -1.46
C PHE A 54 7.41 -12.85 0.01
N ASN A 55 7.80 -11.70 0.58
CA ASN A 55 7.48 -11.35 1.96
C ASN A 55 5.95 -11.31 2.19
N ALA A 56 5.17 -10.94 1.18
CA ALA A 56 3.71 -10.95 1.24
C ALA A 56 3.08 -12.34 1.32
N PHE A 57 3.85 -13.39 1.06
CA PHE A 57 3.47 -14.78 1.28
C PHE A 57 4.21 -15.43 2.46
N GLY A 58 4.91 -14.63 3.27
CA GLY A 58 5.60 -15.11 4.46
C GLY A 58 6.97 -15.72 4.19
N LEU A 59 7.54 -15.49 3.01
CA LEU A 59 8.88 -15.91 2.61
C LEU A 59 9.84 -14.72 2.65
N PHE A 60 10.87 -14.80 3.49
CA PHE A 60 11.84 -13.72 3.70
C PHE A 60 13.27 -14.16 3.30
N PRO A 61 13.53 -14.40 2.00
CA PRO A 61 14.90 -14.63 1.53
C PRO A 61 15.73 -13.35 1.67
N ASP A 62 17.03 -13.51 1.89
CA ASP A 62 17.98 -12.42 1.64
C ASP A 62 18.18 -12.23 0.12
N LEU A 63 18.92 -11.18 -0.25
CA LEU A 63 19.10 -10.83 -1.65
C LEU A 63 19.95 -11.88 -2.39
N GLU A 64 20.94 -12.48 -1.74
CA GLU A 64 21.80 -13.49 -2.35
C GLU A 64 21.01 -14.75 -2.73
N TYR A 65 20.21 -15.30 -1.80
CA TYR A 65 19.35 -16.44 -2.11
C TYR A 65 18.28 -16.10 -3.15
N LEU A 66 17.74 -14.89 -3.12
CA LEU A 66 16.72 -14.50 -4.07
C LEU A 66 17.29 -14.33 -5.49
N GLN A 67 18.50 -13.77 -5.61
CA GLN A 67 19.23 -13.69 -6.86
C GLN A 67 19.47 -15.10 -7.44
N ASP A 68 19.91 -16.05 -6.61
CA ASP A 68 20.09 -17.46 -7.01
C ASP A 68 18.77 -18.12 -7.45
N TRP A 69 17.65 -17.76 -6.83
CA TRP A 69 16.33 -18.27 -7.23
C TRP A 69 15.84 -17.72 -8.56
N MET A 70 16.18 -16.46 -8.86
CA MET A 70 15.79 -15.76 -10.09
C MET A 70 16.73 -16.06 -11.26
N GLY A 71 17.99 -16.43 -10.96
CA GLY A 71 19.05 -16.63 -11.95
C GLY A 71 19.53 -15.32 -12.58
N ASP A 72 20.27 -15.43 -13.69
CA ASP A 72 20.85 -14.29 -14.42
C ASP A 72 19.84 -13.57 -15.34
N GLY A 73 18.55 -13.66 -15.05
CA GLY A 73 17.50 -13.02 -15.87
C GLY A 73 17.31 -11.54 -15.54
N ASP A 74 16.78 -10.78 -16.50
CA ASP A 74 16.48 -9.34 -16.36
C ASP A 74 15.32 -9.03 -15.39
N GLY A 75 14.70 -10.06 -14.80
CA GLY A 75 13.61 -9.92 -13.84
C GLY A 75 12.68 -11.12 -13.81
N LEU A 76 11.70 -11.08 -12.90
CA LEU A 76 10.75 -12.17 -12.68
C LEU A 76 9.38 -11.79 -13.24
N SER A 77 8.94 -12.45 -14.31
CA SER A 77 7.59 -12.28 -14.86
C SER A 77 6.51 -12.82 -13.91
N LEU A 78 5.24 -12.45 -14.12
CA LEU A 78 4.12 -12.94 -13.31
C LEU A 78 4.03 -14.47 -13.29
N ALA A 79 4.22 -15.11 -14.45
CA ALA A 79 4.22 -16.57 -14.55
C ALA A 79 5.40 -17.19 -13.78
N GLY A 80 6.60 -16.60 -13.94
CA GLY A 80 7.79 -17.02 -13.20
C GLY A 80 7.62 -16.85 -11.69
N PHE A 81 7.04 -15.73 -11.25
CA PHE A 81 6.75 -15.46 -9.85
C PHE A 81 5.81 -16.50 -9.25
N LYS A 82 4.69 -16.82 -9.92
CA LYS A 82 3.74 -17.83 -9.45
C LYS A 82 4.39 -19.20 -9.28
N GLU A 83 5.18 -19.63 -10.27
CA GLU A 83 5.82 -20.94 -10.21
C GLU A 83 6.91 -20.99 -9.13
N LEU A 84 7.74 -19.94 -9.06
CA LEU A 84 8.79 -19.86 -8.05
C LEU A 84 8.20 -19.78 -6.63
N LEU A 85 7.13 -19.01 -6.44
CA LEU A 85 6.37 -18.95 -5.19
C LEU A 85 5.84 -20.31 -4.79
N ARG A 86 5.18 -21.04 -5.70
CA ARG A 86 4.68 -22.39 -5.44
C ARG A 86 5.82 -23.33 -5.02
N LYS A 87 6.94 -23.33 -5.75
CA LYS A 87 8.11 -24.18 -5.47
C LYS A 87 8.74 -23.87 -4.12
N LYS A 88 8.91 -22.60 -3.78
CA LYS A 88 9.58 -22.16 -2.53
C LYS A 88 8.64 -22.21 -1.33
N MET A 89 7.33 -22.07 -1.51
CA MET A 89 6.36 -22.35 -0.45
C MET A 89 6.44 -23.79 0.05
N ALA A 90 6.77 -24.75 -0.82
CA ALA A 90 6.96 -26.15 -0.42
C ALA A 90 8.37 -26.46 0.14
N SER A 91 9.41 -25.75 -0.30
CA SER A 91 10.81 -26.16 -0.07
C SER A 91 11.65 -25.23 0.80
N ALA A 92 11.23 -23.97 1.00
CA ALA A 92 12.07 -23.02 1.73
C ALA A 92 12.14 -23.35 3.24
N PRO A 93 13.32 -23.18 3.85
CA PRO A 93 13.57 -23.54 5.25
C PRO A 93 12.72 -22.70 6.22
N THR A 94 12.46 -23.25 7.40
CA THR A 94 11.67 -22.59 8.46
C THR A 94 12.26 -21.24 8.87
N SER A 95 13.59 -21.08 8.79
CA SER A 95 14.29 -19.82 9.09
C SER A 95 13.87 -18.65 8.19
N MET A 96 13.37 -18.93 6.98
CA MET A 96 12.87 -17.93 6.04
C MET A 96 11.37 -17.66 6.20
N ARG A 97 10.67 -18.40 7.08
CA ARG A 97 9.23 -18.24 7.32
C ARG A 97 8.98 -17.19 8.38
N ARG A 98 8.20 -16.18 8.05
CA ARG A 98 7.72 -15.16 9.01
C ARG A 98 6.27 -14.77 8.70
N PRO A 99 5.57 -14.07 9.60
CA PRO A 99 4.26 -13.51 9.29
C PRO A 99 4.29 -12.68 8.01
N ARG A 100 3.23 -12.80 7.21
CA ARG A 100 3.10 -12.11 5.91
C ARG A 100 3.26 -10.61 6.09
N ALA A 101 4.07 -9.98 5.23
CA ALA A 101 4.22 -8.52 5.20
C ALA A 101 3.38 -7.91 4.07
N ILE A 102 2.76 -6.76 4.31
CA ILE A 102 2.15 -6.01 3.21
C ILE A 102 3.30 -5.47 2.34
N PRO A 103 3.32 -5.68 1.01
CA PRO A 103 4.42 -5.28 0.12
C PRO A 103 4.92 -3.84 0.34
N PHE A 104 4.00 -2.93 0.67
CA PHE A 104 4.29 -1.51 0.91
C PHE A 104 4.43 -1.10 2.37
N ALA A 105 4.13 -1.95 3.35
CA ALA A 105 4.28 -1.60 4.76
C ALA A 105 5.75 -1.35 5.16
N ARG A 106 6.72 -1.67 4.29
CA ARG A 106 8.13 -1.34 4.48
C ARG A 106 8.54 0.04 3.94
N ARG A 107 7.66 0.77 3.24
CA ARG A 107 7.85 2.21 2.92
C ARG A 107 7.28 3.13 4.01
N GLY A 108 7.50 2.80 5.28
CA GLY A 108 7.39 3.73 6.42
C GLY A 108 6.03 4.36 6.73
N VAL A 109 4.96 4.04 6.00
CA VAL A 109 3.63 4.63 6.22
C VAL A 109 2.61 3.52 6.41
N SER A 110 2.11 3.38 7.64
CA SER A 110 1.00 2.49 7.95
C SER A 110 -0.28 2.94 7.25
N LEU A 111 -1.20 2.01 6.99
CA LEU A 111 -2.52 2.34 6.44
C LEU A 111 -3.27 3.38 7.29
N ARG A 112 -3.08 3.36 8.61
CA ARG A 112 -3.62 4.39 9.51
C ARG A 112 -3.07 5.77 9.17
N GLN A 113 -1.75 5.87 8.95
CA GLN A 113 -1.13 7.13 8.55
C GLN A 113 -1.59 7.58 7.17
N LEU A 114 -1.76 6.66 6.21
CA LEU A 114 -2.32 6.99 4.89
C LEU A 114 -3.75 7.55 5.01
N ASN A 115 -4.60 6.92 5.80
CA ASN A 115 -5.96 7.40 6.05
C ASN A 115 -5.96 8.76 6.73
N SER A 116 -5.11 8.97 7.74
CA SER A 116 -4.96 10.27 8.40
C SER A 116 -4.45 11.36 7.46
N LEU A 117 -3.52 11.05 6.55
CA LEU A 117 -3.06 11.99 5.51
C LEU A 117 -4.21 12.33 4.55
N GLN A 118 -4.99 11.34 4.13
CA GLN A 118 -6.15 11.55 3.25
C GLN A 118 -7.21 12.41 3.93
N GLU A 119 -7.57 12.11 5.19
CA GLU A 119 -8.53 12.92 5.93
C GLU A 119 -8.05 14.35 6.13
N THR A 120 -6.77 14.52 6.50
CA THR A 120 -6.20 15.82 6.86
C THR A 120 -5.95 16.71 5.65
N PHE A 121 -5.52 16.16 4.51
CA PHE A 121 -5.10 16.97 3.36
C PHE A 121 -6.12 16.97 2.21
N VAL A 122 -6.81 15.86 2.00
CA VAL A 122 -7.79 15.71 0.91
C VAL A 122 -9.20 16.03 1.41
N ASN A 123 -9.71 15.27 2.38
CA ASN A 123 -11.13 15.38 2.79
C ASN A 123 -11.42 16.68 3.53
N SER A 124 -10.44 17.24 4.25
CA SER A 124 -10.56 18.57 4.88
C SER A 124 -10.66 19.72 3.86
N GLY A 125 -10.33 19.48 2.60
CA GLY A 125 -10.21 20.51 1.58
C GLY A 125 -8.94 21.36 1.67
N TRP A 126 -8.00 21.04 2.57
CA TRP A 126 -6.78 21.85 2.77
C TRP A 126 -5.96 22.02 1.48
N ILE A 127 -5.73 20.94 0.73
CA ILE A 127 -5.02 21.01 -0.56
C ILE A 127 -5.77 21.93 -1.53
N SER A 128 -7.09 21.76 -1.63
CA SER A 128 -7.93 22.57 -2.53
C SER A 128 -7.84 24.06 -2.19
N ALA A 129 -7.93 24.41 -0.90
CA ALA A 129 -7.79 25.79 -0.45
C ALA A 129 -6.41 26.38 -0.78
N LYS A 130 -5.33 25.60 -0.58
CA LYS A 130 -3.97 26.04 -0.94
C LYS A 130 -3.82 26.25 -2.44
N CYS A 131 -4.35 25.35 -3.26
CA CYS A 131 -4.35 25.53 -4.72
C CYS A 131 -5.15 26.76 -5.14
N GLN A 132 -6.29 27.04 -4.53
CA GLN A 132 -7.09 28.23 -4.83
C GLN A 132 -6.35 29.53 -4.50
N VAL A 133 -5.69 29.59 -3.34
CA VAL A 133 -4.88 30.75 -2.95
C VAL A 133 -3.74 30.96 -3.94
N PHE A 134 -2.97 29.90 -4.24
CA PHE A 134 -1.88 29.97 -5.21
C PHE A 134 -2.36 30.42 -6.60
N ASN A 135 -3.47 29.85 -7.08
CA ASN A 135 -4.04 30.21 -8.38
C ASN A 135 -4.55 31.65 -8.44
N ALA A 136 -5.05 32.18 -7.31
CA ALA A 136 -5.46 33.57 -7.22
C ALA A 136 -4.25 34.51 -7.24
N GLU A 137 -3.19 34.18 -6.51
CA GLU A 137 -1.95 34.97 -6.44
C GLU A 137 -1.20 34.99 -7.78
N HIS A 138 -1.16 33.87 -8.50
CA HIS A 138 -0.42 33.73 -9.76
C HIS A 138 -1.31 33.76 -11.01
N GLN A 139 -2.55 34.26 -10.91
CA GLN A 139 -3.53 34.18 -11.99
C GLN A 139 -3.05 34.80 -13.32
N ALA A 140 -2.28 35.89 -13.26
CA ALA A 140 -1.72 36.54 -14.44
C ALA A 140 -0.65 35.67 -15.13
N GLU A 141 0.26 35.10 -14.33
CA GLU A 141 1.33 34.22 -14.81
C GLU A 141 0.78 32.91 -15.40
N ILE A 142 -0.28 32.37 -14.80
CA ILE A 142 -0.99 31.19 -15.33
C ILE A 142 -1.61 31.51 -16.70
N LYS A 143 -2.24 32.68 -16.85
CA LYS A 143 -2.83 33.11 -18.13
C LYS A 143 -1.79 33.30 -19.22
N GLU A 144 -0.57 33.68 -18.86
CA GLU A 144 0.58 33.80 -19.76
C GLU A 144 1.27 32.46 -20.07
N GLY A 145 0.80 31.36 -19.49
CA GLY A 145 1.32 30.01 -19.74
C GLY A 145 2.64 29.71 -19.04
N LYS A 146 3.00 30.47 -17.99
CA LYS A 146 4.21 30.24 -17.22
C LYS A 146 4.15 28.87 -16.53
N VAL A 147 5.22 28.09 -16.66
CA VAL A 147 5.37 26.79 -16.02
C VAL A 147 6.33 26.93 -14.83
N TRP A 148 5.90 26.48 -13.65
CA TRP A 148 6.77 26.39 -12.49
C TRP A 148 7.57 25.09 -12.53
N ALA A 149 8.87 25.17 -12.30
CA ALA A 149 9.68 23.98 -12.07
C ALA A 149 9.14 23.27 -10.83
N LEU A 150 8.83 21.98 -10.96
CA LEU A 150 8.50 21.15 -9.82
C LEU A 150 9.74 21.11 -8.91
N GLY A 151 9.62 21.57 -7.66
CA GLY A 151 10.68 21.43 -6.67
C GLY A 151 10.98 19.96 -6.35
N ASP A 152 11.97 19.72 -5.49
CA ASP A 152 12.26 18.37 -4.99
C ASP A 152 10.98 17.76 -4.39
N ASN A 153 10.46 16.73 -5.05
CA ASN A 153 9.21 16.08 -4.69
C ASN A 153 9.49 14.87 -3.77
N LEU A 154 8.44 14.16 -3.35
CA LEU A 154 8.57 12.99 -2.48
C LEU A 154 9.44 11.86 -3.07
N TYR A 155 9.79 11.93 -4.36
CA TYR A 155 10.70 11.01 -5.04
C TYR A 155 12.16 11.48 -5.04
N ALA A 156 12.46 12.69 -4.53
CA ALA A 156 13.82 13.19 -4.35
C ALA A 156 14.49 12.71 -3.05
N LEU A 157 13.89 11.74 -2.34
CA LEU A 157 14.38 11.19 -1.08
C LEU A 157 15.79 10.56 -1.20
N ASP A 158 16.16 10.10 -2.40
CA ASP A 158 17.50 9.56 -2.68
C ASP A 158 18.63 10.60 -2.55
N ARG A 159 18.31 11.90 -2.55
CA ARG A 159 19.28 12.98 -2.36
C ARG A 159 19.50 13.37 -0.90
N PHE A 160 18.74 12.80 0.03
CA PHE A 160 18.77 13.12 1.46
C PHE A 160 19.36 12.00 2.33
N VAL A 161 19.95 10.96 1.71
CA VAL A 161 20.67 9.87 2.39
C VAL A 161 22.16 9.95 2.08
#